data_AF-A0A4Q3VSN4-F1
#
_entry.id   AF-A0A4Q3VSN4-F1
#
_cell.length_a   1.000
_cell.length_b   1.000
_cell.length_c   1.000
_cell.angle_alpha   90.00
_cell.angle_beta   90.00
_cell.angle_gamma   90.00
#
_symmetry.space_group_name_H-M   'P 1'
#
loop_
_entity.id
_entity.type
_entity.pdbx_description
1 polymer ?
#
loop_
_entity_poly.entity_id
_entity_poly.type
_entity_poly.pdbx_seq_one_letter_code
_entity_poly.pdbx_strand_id
1 'polypeptide(L)'
;MEIWKIVILFLSAFLGGIAIFMVRSDKSQLLKLILSFSGAYLFAITVLHLIPDAYSGTDHEEIGIYILIGFLLQIFLEQFSEGVEHGHIHKHHDGHAFPYGIMISLCLHAFLEGMPMAKDQHNALIFGIALHHIPAAFALASIL
;
A
#
# COMPACT_ATOMS: atom_id res chain seq x y z
N MET A 1 -12.77 -15.56 5.29
CA MET A 1 -11.40 -15.08 5.59
C MET A 1 -11.08 -15.46 7.02
N GLU A 2 -9.97 -16.16 7.24
CA GLU A 2 -9.51 -16.53 8.58
C GLU A 2 -9.23 -15.28 9.43
N ILE A 3 -9.61 -15.29 10.71
CA ILE A 3 -9.49 -14.14 11.62
C ILE A 3 -8.05 -13.62 11.70
N TRP A 4 -7.07 -14.53 11.70
CA TRP A 4 -5.66 -14.16 11.80
C TRP A 4 -5.18 -13.26 10.64
N LYS A 5 -5.79 -13.37 9.46
CA LYS A 5 -5.47 -12.56 8.26
C LYS A 5 -5.89 -11.11 8.45
N ILE A 6 -7.03 -10.89 9.10
CA ILE A 6 -7.50 -9.55 9.44
C ILE A 6 -6.60 -8.96 10.52
N VAL A 7 -6.28 -9.77 11.54
CA VAL A 7 -5.44 -9.35 12.65
C VAL A 7 -4.04 -8.92 12.18
N ILE A 8 -3.41 -9.67 11.26
CA ILE A 8 -2.07 -9.31 10.79
C ILE A 8 -2.07 -8.02 9.97
N LEU A 9 -3.06 -7.81 9.09
CA LEU A 9 -3.18 -6.60 8.27
C LEU A 9 -3.46 -5.36 9.11
N PHE A 10 -4.32 -5.50 10.13
CA PHE A 10 -4.62 -4.42 11.06
C PHE A 10 -3.40 -4.08 11.93
N LEU A 11 -2.79 -5.11 12.55
CA LEU A 11 -1.65 -4.90 13.43
C LEU A 11 -0.42 -4.37 12.70
N SER A 12 -0.17 -4.79 11.45
CA SER A 12 0.99 -4.30 10.71
C SER A 12 0.88 -2.79 10.43
N ALA A 13 -0.28 -2.31 9.99
CA ALA A 13 -0.54 -0.88 9.81
C ALA A 13 -0.51 -0.13 11.15
N PHE A 14 -1.20 -0.64 12.17
CA PHE A 14 -1.29 0.01 13.48
C PHE A 14 0.06 0.13 14.18
N LEU A 15 0.85 -0.95 14.22
CA LEU A 15 2.18 -0.94 14.81
C LEU A 15 3.17 -0.13 13.95
N GLY A 16 3.03 -0.14 12.62
CA GLY A 16 3.80 0.73 11.72
C GLY A 16 3.60 2.21 12.04
N GLY A 17 2.36 2.64 12.27
CA GLY A 17 2.05 4.00 12.72
C GLY A 17 2.62 4.32 14.10
N ILE A 18 2.50 3.42 15.09
CA ILE A 18 3.06 3.62 16.44
C ILE A 18 4.60 3.67 16.42
N ALA A 19 5.24 2.96 15.49
CA ALA A 19 6.69 2.86 15.44
C ALA A 19 7.39 4.23 15.30
N ILE A 20 6.71 5.27 14.83
CA ILE A 20 7.25 6.65 14.80
C ILE A 20 7.72 7.15 16.17
N PHE A 21 7.03 6.76 17.25
CA PHE A 21 7.39 7.17 18.61
C PHE A 21 8.61 6.43 19.17
N MET A 22 9.00 5.32 18.55
CA MET A 22 10.11 4.47 18.99
C MET A 22 11.35 4.58 18.09
N VAL A 23 11.15 4.87 16.80
CA VAL A 23 12.21 4.90 15.79
C VAL A 23 12.84 6.30 15.72
N ARG A 24 14.14 6.37 16.01
CA ARG A 24 14.93 7.61 15.86
C ARG A 24 15.15 7.92 14.37
N SER A 25 15.32 9.20 14.06
CA SER A 25 15.44 9.74 12.69
C SER A 25 16.57 9.15 11.82
N ASP A 26 17.48 8.36 12.38
CA ASP A 26 18.62 7.76 11.67
C ASP A 26 18.23 6.57 10.78
N LYS A 27 17.04 5.97 10.98
CA LYS A 27 16.59 4.78 10.24
C LYS A 27 15.77 5.04 8.97
N SER A 28 15.74 6.28 8.47
CA SER A 28 14.95 6.63 7.27
C SER A 28 15.35 5.81 6.02
N GLN A 29 16.62 5.44 5.88
CA GLN A 29 17.10 4.59 4.78
C GLN A 29 16.56 3.16 4.85
N LEU A 30 16.48 2.58 6.05
CA LEU A 30 15.91 1.25 6.24
C LEU A 30 14.42 1.22 5.89
N LEU A 31 13.68 2.27 6.27
CA LEU A 31 12.26 2.39 5.92
C LEU A 31 12.06 2.48 4.41
N LYS A 32 12.87 3.29 3.71
CA LYS A 32 12.85 3.36 2.24
C LYS A 32 13.19 2.01 1.59
N LEU A 33 14.14 1.27 2.15
CA LEU A 33 14.51 -0.06 1.65
C LEU A 33 13.37 -1.07 1.83
N ILE A 34 12.75 -1.12 3.02
CA ILE A 34 11.61 -2.01 3.29
C ILE A 34 10.43 -1.67 2.38
N LEU A 35 10.18 -0.37 2.17
CA LEU A 35 9.12 0.13 1.31
C LEU A 35 9.35 -0.25 -0.15
N SER A 36 10.56 -0.03 -0.68
CA SER A 36 10.91 -0.44 -2.04
C SER A 36 10.88 -1.97 -2.22
N PHE A 37 11.37 -2.72 -1.24
CA PHE A 37 11.33 -4.18 -1.25
C PHE A 37 9.89 -4.72 -1.25
N SER A 38 9.04 -4.21 -0.35
CA SER A 38 7.65 -4.65 -0.25
C SER A 38 6.82 -4.26 -1.48
N GLY A 39 7.04 -3.06 -2.04
CA GLY A 39 6.42 -2.66 -3.30
C GLY A 39 6.84 -3.56 -4.47
N ALA A 40 8.13 -3.87 -4.60
CA ALA A 40 8.62 -4.80 -5.61
C ALA A 40 8.06 -6.23 -5.42
N TYR A 41 7.90 -6.67 -4.17
CA TYR A 41 7.29 -7.96 -3.86
C TYR A 41 5.81 -8.02 -4.28
N LEU A 42 5.02 -6.99 -3.99
CA LEU A 42 3.62 -6.89 -4.41
C LEU A 42 3.47 -6.80 -5.93
N PHE A 43 4.37 -6.09 -6.60
CA PHE A 43 4.45 -6.07 -8.05
C PHE A 43 4.72 -7.47 -8.61
N ALA A 44 5.67 -8.22 -8.02
CA ALA A 44 5.96 -9.58 -8.43
C ALA A 44 4.74 -10.52 -8.24
N ILE A 45 4.03 -10.42 -7.11
CA ILE A 45 2.78 -11.20 -6.89
C ILE A 45 1.72 -10.84 -7.92
N THR A 46 1.55 -9.55 -8.22
CA THR A 46 0.62 -9.09 -9.25
C THR A 46 0.91 -9.72 -10.60
N VAL A 47 2.17 -9.68 -11.05
CA VAL A 47 2.58 -10.22 -12.36
C VAL A 47 2.52 -11.75 -12.42
N LEU A 48 3.00 -12.42 -11.37
CA LEU A 48 3.19 -13.88 -11.38
C LEU A 48 1.93 -14.66 -10.99
N HIS A 49 0.99 -14.04 -10.27
CA HIS A 49 -0.21 -14.72 -9.75
C HIS A 49 -1.48 -13.98 -10.18
N LEU A 50 -1.66 -12.71 -9.79
CA LEU A 50 -2.94 -12.02 -9.98
C LEU A 50 -3.32 -11.80 -11.45
N ILE A 51 -2.37 -11.42 -12.30
CA ILE A 51 -2.62 -11.24 -13.73
C ILE A 51 -2.97 -12.60 -14.39
N PRO A 52 -2.16 -13.66 -14.26
CA PRO A 52 -2.54 -14.99 -14.77
C PRO A 52 -3.91 -15.46 -14.28
N ASP A 53 -4.21 -15.28 -12.99
CA ASP A 53 -5.48 -15.68 -12.40
C ASP A 53 -6.65 -14.86 -12.97
N ALA A 54 -6.47 -13.57 -13.20
CA ALA A 54 -7.49 -12.73 -13.84
C ALA A 54 -7.83 -13.24 -15.24
N TYR A 55 -6.82 -13.58 -16.04
CA TYR A 55 -6.98 -14.08 -17.41
C TYR A 55 -7.41 -15.56 -17.53
N SER A 56 -7.58 -16.27 -16.41
CA SER A 56 -8.05 -17.67 -16.43
C SER A 56 -9.55 -17.84 -16.71
N GLY A 57 -10.33 -16.74 -16.71
CA GLY A 57 -11.76 -16.73 -17.00
C GLY A 57 -12.10 -16.76 -18.49
N THR A 58 -13.39 -16.74 -18.85
CA THR A 58 -13.83 -16.83 -20.25
C THR A 58 -13.73 -15.51 -21.03
N ASP A 59 -13.77 -14.37 -20.33
CA ASP A 59 -13.97 -13.04 -20.93
C ASP A 59 -12.64 -12.27 -21.02
N HIS A 60 -11.76 -12.71 -21.92
CA HIS A 60 -10.36 -12.26 -21.98
C HIS A 60 -10.16 -10.84 -22.55
N GLU A 61 -11.09 -10.37 -23.39
CA GLU A 61 -10.90 -9.14 -24.18
C GLU A 61 -10.92 -7.86 -23.32
N GLU A 62 -11.69 -7.84 -22.23
CA GLU A 62 -11.90 -6.64 -21.42
C GLU A 62 -10.98 -6.55 -20.19
N ILE A 63 -10.35 -7.65 -19.78
CA ILE A 63 -9.52 -7.71 -18.56
C ILE A 63 -8.39 -6.69 -18.59
N GLY A 64 -7.75 -6.51 -19.75
CA GLY A 64 -6.67 -5.53 -19.91
C GLY A 64 -7.13 -4.09 -19.65
N ILE A 65 -8.37 -3.78 -20.03
CA ILE A 65 -8.97 -2.46 -19.79
C ILE A 65 -9.21 -2.25 -18.29
N TYR A 66 -9.73 -3.25 -17.59
CA TYR A 66 -9.93 -3.18 -16.14
C TYR A 66 -8.60 -3.04 -15.37
N ILE A 67 -7.56 -3.76 -15.78
CA ILE A 67 -6.20 -3.60 -15.21
C ILE A 67 -5.71 -2.17 -15.42
N LEU A 68 -5.86 -1.63 -16.63
CA LEU A 68 -5.42 -0.26 -16.94
C LEU A 68 -6.21 0.79 -16.14
N ILE A 69 -7.52 0.62 -15.99
CA ILE A 69 -8.35 1.51 -15.16
C ILE A 69 -7.89 1.48 -13.70
N GLY A 70 -7.65 0.28 -13.14
CA GLY A 70 -7.14 0.14 -11.77
C GLY A 70 -5.76 0.78 -11.60
N PHE A 71 -4.86 0.60 -12.56
CA PHE A 71 -3.53 1.20 -12.55
C PHE A 71 -3.59 2.74 -12.62
N LEU A 72 -4.41 3.29 -13.51
CA LEU A 72 -4.62 4.74 -13.61
C LEU A 72 -5.23 5.32 -12.34
N LEU A 73 -6.15 4.59 -11.70
CA LEU A 73 -6.72 4.99 -10.42
C LEU A 73 -5.64 5.04 -9.33
N GLN A 74 -4.73 4.06 -9.29
CA GLN A 74 -3.61 4.07 -8.34
C GLN A 74 -2.64 5.24 -8.60
N ILE A 75 -2.30 5.54 -9.86
CA ILE A 75 -1.49 6.72 -10.20
C ILE A 75 -2.19 8.00 -9.75
N PHE A 76 -3.51 8.10 -9.94
CA PHE A 76 -4.28 9.26 -9.51
C PHE A 76 -4.20 9.42 -7.98
N LEU A 77 -4.39 8.35 -7.21
CA LEU A 77 -4.23 8.37 -5.75
C LEU A 77 -2.80 8.77 -5.33
N GLU A 78 -1.78 8.25 -6.03
CA GLU A 78 -0.37 8.59 -5.78
C GLU A 78 -0.15 10.12 -5.82
N GLN A 79 -0.76 10.83 -6.79
CA GLN A 79 -0.64 12.29 -6.88
C GLN A 79 -1.20 13.02 -5.65
N PHE A 80 -2.28 12.53 -5.04
CA PHE A 80 -2.84 13.10 -3.81
C PHE A 80 -2.04 12.74 -2.56
N SER A 81 -1.30 11.64 -2.61
CA SER A 81 -0.45 11.18 -1.50
C SER A 81 0.94 11.83 -1.51
N GLU A 82 1.28 12.62 -2.53
CA GLU A 82 2.64 13.14 -2.80
C GLU A 82 3.74 12.06 -2.84
N GLY A 83 3.37 10.78 -3.04
CA GLY A 83 4.32 9.67 -3.00
C GLY A 83 4.90 9.41 -1.60
N VAL A 84 4.16 9.75 -0.54
CA VAL A 84 4.52 9.44 0.86
C VAL A 84 4.75 7.94 1.06
N GLU A 85 3.95 7.11 0.39
CA GLU A 85 4.10 5.66 0.29
C GLU A 85 5.33 5.18 -0.48
N HIS A 86 6.11 6.09 -1.06
CA HIS A 86 7.41 5.83 -1.69
C HIS A 86 8.58 6.50 -0.94
N GLY A 87 8.30 7.13 0.22
CA GLY A 87 9.32 7.76 1.07
C GLY A 87 9.75 9.17 0.63
N HIS A 88 8.94 9.82 -0.21
CA HIS A 88 9.07 11.24 -0.53
C HIS A 88 8.44 12.08 0.59
N ILE A 89 9.21 12.39 1.63
CA ILE A 89 8.79 13.37 2.65
C ILE A 89 9.30 14.73 2.21
N HIS A 90 8.46 15.50 1.50
CA HIS A 90 8.76 16.90 1.20
C HIS A 90 8.43 17.78 2.41
N LYS A 91 9.47 18.28 3.08
CA LYS A 91 9.36 19.27 4.15
C LYS A 91 9.11 20.66 3.57
N HIS A 92 7.89 20.99 3.17
CA HIS A 92 7.49 22.38 2.98
C HIS A 92 5.98 22.55 3.19
N HIS A 93 5.57 23.03 4.38
CA HIS A 93 4.67 24.18 4.48
C HIS A 93 4.46 24.65 5.93
N ASP A 94 4.60 25.96 6.11
CA ASP A 94 4.25 26.77 7.28
C ASP A 94 2.72 26.95 7.46
N GLY A 95 1.92 25.88 7.36
CA GLY A 95 0.45 25.95 7.43
C GLY A 95 -0.16 24.82 8.24
N HIS A 96 -0.89 25.16 9.31
CA HIS A 96 -1.57 24.26 10.25
C HIS A 96 -2.80 23.51 9.67
N ALA A 97 -2.79 23.09 8.40
CA ALA A 97 -3.89 22.34 7.81
C ALA A 97 -3.61 20.84 7.87
N PHE A 98 -4.53 20.08 8.48
CA PHE A 98 -4.44 18.62 8.55
C PHE A 98 -4.48 18.00 7.14
N PRO A 99 -3.62 17.02 6.81
CA PRO A 99 -3.44 16.50 5.46
C PRO A 99 -4.54 15.50 5.03
N TYR A 100 -5.79 15.96 5.01
CA TYR A 100 -6.95 15.12 4.67
C TYR A 100 -6.82 14.45 3.29
N GLY A 101 -6.23 15.13 2.30
CA GLY A 101 -5.99 14.57 0.97
C GLY A 101 -5.11 13.33 0.98
N ILE A 102 -3.99 13.39 1.71
CA ILE A 102 -3.04 12.27 1.87
C ILE A 102 -3.73 11.12 2.60
N MET A 103 -4.44 11.41 3.70
CA MET A 103 -5.14 10.39 4.48
C MET A 103 -6.20 9.66 3.66
N ILE A 104 -7.08 10.39 2.97
CA ILE A 104 -8.14 9.79 2.14
C ILE A 104 -7.51 8.99 1.00
N SER A 105 -6.47 9.53 0.36
CA SER A 105 -5.79 8.84 -0.74
C SER A 105 -5.19 7.50 -0.30
N LEU A 106 -4.43 7.49 0.80
CA LEU A 106 -3.82 6.27 1.33
C LEU A 106 -4.85 5.25 1.84
N CYS A 107 -5.96 5.71 2.42
CA CYS A 107 -7.05 4.81 2.79
C CYS A 107 -7.68 4.14 1.56
N LEU A 108 -7.91 4.89 0.48
CA LEU A 108 -8.41 4.32 -0.77
C LEU A 108 -7.36 3.40 -1.42
N HIS A 109 -6.09 3.78 -1.47
CA HIS A 109 -5.00 2.95 -1.97
C HIS A 109 -5.01 1.57 -1.28
N ALA A 110 -4.93 1.56 0.05
CA ALA A 110 -4.90 0.34 0.86
C ALA A 110 -6.18 -0.51 0.68
N PHE A 111 -7.33 0.14 0.48
CA PHE A 111 -8.57 -0.56 0.15
C PHE A 111 -8.50 -1.25 -1.21
N LEU A 112 -8.02 -0.56 -2.25
CA LEU A 112 -7.87 -1.12 -3.59
C LEU A 112 -6.87 -2.28 -3.59
N GLU A 113 -5.76 -2.16 -2.85
CA GLU A 113 -4.73 -3.20 -2.70
C GLU A 113 -5.28 -4.48 -2.04
N GLY A 114 -6.23 -4.32 -1.11
CA GLY A 114 -6.89 -5.45 -0.43
C GLY A 114 -7.95 -6.17 -1.26
N MET A 115 -8.46 -5.59 -2.36
CA MET A 115 -9.57 -6.18 -3.14
C MET A 115 -9.32 -7.60 -3.69
N PRO A 116 -8.12 -7.94 -4.22
CA PRO A 116 -7.87 -9.29 -4.72
C PRO A 116 -8.06 -10.38 -3.66
N MET A 117 -7.95 -10.04 -2.36
CA MET A 117 -8.17 -10.96 -1.25
C MET A 117 -9.62 -11.43 -1.08
N ALA A 118 -10.58 -10.79 -1.75
CA ALA A 118 -11.99 -11.16 -1.70
C ALA A 118 -12.27 -12.48 -2.44
N LYS A 119 -11.52 -12.75 -3.52
CA LYS A 119 -11.70 -13.94 -4.36
C LYS A 119 -10.76 -15.07 -3.96
N ASP A 120 -9.47 -14.76 -3.80
CA ASP A 120 -8.45 -15.75 -3.43
C ASP A 120 -7.51 -15.24 -2.34
N GLN A 121 -7.32 -16.05 -1.30
CA GLN A 121 -6.61 -15.64 -0.10
C GLN A 121 -5.16 -16.15 -0.10
N HIS A 122 -4.39 -15.73 -1.09
CA HIS A 122 -2.97 -16.02 -1.19
C HIS A 122 -2.23 -15.48 0.03
N ASN A 123 -1.69 -16.37 0.87
CA ASN A 123 -0.92 -15.94 2.05
C ASN A 123 0.25 -15.03 1.66
N ALA A 124 0.86 -15.28 0.49
CA ALA A 124 1.90 -14.43 -0.09
C ALA A 124 1.43 -12.97 -0.25
N LEU A 125 0.25 -12.75 -0.85
CA LEU A 125 -0.34 -11.41 -0.98
C LEU A 125 -0.56 -10.75 0.38
N ILE A 126 -1.09 -11.49 1.35
CA ILE A 126 -1.36 -10.97 2.71
C ILE A 126 -0.07 -10.51 3.40
N PHE A 127 0.99 -11.31 3.32
CA PHE A 127 2.29 -10.93 3.87
C PHE A 127 2.90 -9.75 3.12
N GLY A 128 2.72 -9.67 1.80
CA GLY A 128 3.12 -8.52 0.99
C GLY A 128 2.45 -7.23 1.45
N ILE A 129 1.11 -7.22 1.54
CA ILE A 129 0.32 -6.07 1.98
C ILE A 129 0.71 -5.69 3.41
N ALA A 130 0.82 -6.68 4.30
CA ALA A 130 1.19 -6.43 5.68
C ALA A 130 2.57 -5.76 5.81
N LEU A 131 3.57 -6.21 5.03
CA LEU A 131 4.91 -5.61 5.01
C LEU A 131 4.91 -4.20 4.39
N HIS A 132 4.11 -3.98 3.35
CA HIS A 132 4.01 -2.68 2.67
C HIS A 132 3.30 -1.61 3.51
N HIS A 133 2.26 -2.01 4.24
CA HIS A 133 1.52 -1.12 5.13
C HIS A 133 2.36 -0.59 6.30
N ILE A 134 3.43 -1.28 6.73
CA ILE A 134 4.27 -0.82 7.85
C ILE A 134 4.96 0.51 7.50
N PRO A 135 5.79 0.61 6.44
CA PRO A 135 6.40 1.89 6.07
C PRO A 135 5.38 2.95 5.63
N ALA A 136 4.29 2.57 4.96
CA ALA A 136 3.26 3.53 4.54
C ALA A 136 2.56 4.18 5.74
N ALA A 137 2.15 3.39 6.74
CA ALA A 137 1.55 3.90 7.97
C ALA A 137 2.54 4.73 8.79
N PHE A 138 3.81 4.34 8.83
CA PHE A 138 4.89 5.14 9.43
C PHE A 138 5.02 6.50 8.75
N ALA A 139 5.02 6.53 7.42
CA ALA A 139 5.18 7.75 6.64
C ALA A 139 3.99 8.70 6.84
N LEU A 140 2.76 8.19 6.82
CA LEU A 140 1.56 8.97 7.16
C LEU A 140 1.62 9.53 8.58
N ALA A 141 1.97 8.71 9.58
CA ALA A 141 2.10 9.14 10.97
C ALA A 141 3.23 10.16 11.20
N SER A 142 4.22 10.23 10.31
CA SER A 142 5.30 11.24 10.38
C SER A 142 4.89 12.62 9.84
N ILE A 143 3.77 12.68 9.12
CA ILE A 143 3.23 13.90 8.49
C ILE A 143 2.03 14.45 9.27
N LEU A 144 1.30 13.58 9.98
CA LEU A 144 0.22 13.92 10.91
C LEU A 144 0.74 14.49 12.23
#